data_AF-A0A7C1CGS2-F1
#
_entry.id   AF-A0A7C1CGS2-F1
#
_cell.length_a   1.000
_cell.length_b   1.000
_cell.length_c   1.000
_cell.angle_alpha   90.00
_cell.angle_beta   90.00
_cell.angle_gamma   90.00
#
_symmetry.space_group_name_H-M   'P 1'
#
loop_
_entity.id
_entity.type
_entity.pdbx_description
1 polymer ?
#
loop_
_entity_poly.entity_id
_entity_poly.type
_entity_poly.pdbx_seq_one_letter_code
_entity_poly.pdbx_strand_id
1 'polypeptide(L)'
;MSLETFFGWSIAVFVVLCLLNFVLKQISRDYIKKLPASRQDFANAYRSVMRVVVKNHRMFGFGALLLLPVHFMVVYLSEILSLTGLISGAALIATAGMGIYGFYLRRDYRSWWLTVHRLLAVVVVVAVITHLFVKGYIFL
;
A
#
# COMPACT_ATOMS: atom_id res chain seq x y z
N MET A 1 -21.81 -1.66 -9.49
CA MET A 1 -20.36 -1.43 -9.53
C MET A 1 -19.80 -2.32 -10.62
N SER A 2 -19.08 -1.76 -11.57
CA SER A 2 -18.46 -2.48 -12.68
C SER A 2 -17.18 -3.21 -12.25
N LEU A 3 -16.70 -4.17 -13.05
CA LEU A 3 -15.57 -5.03 -12.67
C LEU A 3 -14.26 -4.25 -12.54
N GLU A 4 -14.01 -3.31 -13.45
CA GLU A 4 -12.86 -2.42 -13.42
C GLU A 4 -12.83 -1.61 -12.11
N THR A 5 -13.99 -1.08 -11.70
CA THR A 5 -14.15 -0.29 -10.48
C THR A 5 -13.94 -1.16 -9.25
N PHE A 6 -14.52 -2.37 -9.23
CA PHE A 6 -14.37 -3.31 -8.13
C PHE A 6 -12.90 -3.71 -7.90
N PHE A 7 -12.19 -4.10 -8.95
CA PHE A 7 -10.79 -4.48 -8.84
C PHE A 7 -9.89 -3.29 -8.50
N GLY A 8 -10.16 -2.12 -9.07
CA GLY A 8 -9.44 -0.88 -8.76
C GLY A 8 -9.55 -0.50 -7.29
N TRP A 9 -10.77 -0.48 -6.73
CA TRP A 9 -10.98 -0.23 -5.31
C TRP A 9 -10.40 -1.31 -4.41
N SER A 10 -10.46 -2.58 -4.83
CA SER A 10 -9.84 -3.68 -4.08
C SER A 10 -8.33 -3.49 -3.95
N ILE A 11 -7.65 -3.11 -5.03
CA ILE A 11 -6.21 -2.76 -5.01
C ILE A 11 -5.97 -1.55 -4.11
N ALA A 12 -6.79 -0.49 -4.23
CA ALA A 12 -6.66 0.71 -3.41
C ALA A 12 -6.77 0.38 -1.90
N VAL A 13 -7.71 -0.48 -1.50
CA VAL A 13 -7.83 -0.94 -0.11
C VAL A 13 -6.57 -1.65 0.36
N PHE A 14 -6.01 -2.57 -0.43
CA PHE A 14 -4.74 -3.22 -0.08
C PHE A 14 -3.57 -2.25 0.02
N VAL A 15 -3.48 -1.26 -0.87
CA VAL A 15 -2.47 -0.19 -0.81
C VAL A 15 -2.63 0.63 0.47
N VAL A 16 -3.86 1.04 0.83
CA VAL A 16 -4.14 1.75 2.08
C VAL A 16 -3.72 0.92 3.29
N LEU A 17 -4.09 -0.37 3.34
CA LEU A 17 -3.67 -1.28 4.41
C LEU A 17 -2.14 -1.41 4.49
N CYS A 18 -1.44 -1.37 3.36
CA CYS A 18 0.03 -1.33 3.33
C CYS A 18 0.59 -0.03 3.92
N LEU A 19 -0.01 1.12 3.62
CA LEU A 19 0.43 2.42 4.12
C LEU A 19 0.16 2.59 5.62
N LEU A 20 -0.91 1.98 6.14
CA LEU A 20 -1.21 1.97 7.57
C LEU A 20 -0.05 1.39 8.40
N ASN A 21 0.74 0.46 7.87
CA ASN A 21 1.93 -0.04 8.57
C ASN A 21 2.94 1.07 8.88
N PHE A 22 3.13 2.04 7.98
CA PHE A 22 3.99 3.20 8.22
C PHE A 22 3.36 4.16 9.24
N VAL A 23 2.09 4.54 9.01
CA VAL A 23 1.36 5.50 9.85
C VAL A 23 1.25 5.00 11.30
N LEU A 24 0.90 3.73 11.50
CA LEU A 24 0.75 3.16 12.84
C LEU A 24 2.09 3.05 13.57
N LYS A 25 3.18 2.73 12.86
CA LYS A 25 4.51 2.72 13.47
C LYS A 25 4.95 4.13 13.88
N GLN A 26 4.64 5.14 13.07
CA GLN A 26 4.93 6.54 13.37
C GLN A 26 4.18 6.99 14.63
N ILE A 27 2.85 6.83 14.64
CA ILE A 27 2.01 7.22 15.78
C ILE A 27 2.43 6.47 17.05
N SER A 28 2.78 5.18 16.94
CA SER A 28 3.27 4.39 18.06
C SER A 28 4.52 5.02 18.70
N ARG A 29 5.50 5.38 17.87
CA ARG A 29 6.78 5.93 18.33
C ARG A 29 6.62 7.32 18.94
N ASP A 30 5.83 8.17 18.30
CA ASP A 30 5.80 9.59 18.63
C ASP A 30 4.84 9.89 19.80
N TYR A 31 3.76 9.10 19.93
CA TYR A 31 2.68 9.32 20.90
C TYR A 31 2.47 8.14 21.85
N ILE A 32 2.20 6.94 21.34
CA ILE A 32 1.74 5.80 22.19
C ILE A 32 2.79 5.38 23.21
N LYS A 33 4.08 5.42 22.84
CA LYS A 33 5.19 5.10 23.76
C LYS A 33 5.38 6.12 24.89
N LYS A 34 4.84 7.34 24.75
CA LYS A 34 4.96 8.43 25.73
C LYS A 34 3.71 8.54 26.62
N LEU A 35 2.73 7.66 26.46
CA LEU A 35 1.52 7.70 27.27
C LEU A 35 1.82 7.36 28.74
N PRO A 36 1.15 8.03 29.69
CA PRO A 36 1.26 7.71 31.11
C PRO A 36 0.65 6.33 31.41
N ALA A 37 1.06 5.72 32.52
CA ALA A 37 0.58 4.40 32.95
C ALA A 37 -0.95 4.33 33.10
N SER A 38 -1.61 5.46 33.39
CA SER A 38 -3.07 5.56 33.49
C SER A 38 -3.83 5.32 32.17
N ARG A 39 -3.15 5.31 31.01
CA ARG A 39 -3.75 5.05 29.69
C ARG A 39 -3.26 3.77 29.04
N GLN A 40 -2.80 2.80 29.84
CA GLN A 40 -2.17 1.58 29.32
C GLN A 40 -3.16 0.70 28.52
N ASP A 41 -4.44 0.71 28.85
CA ASP A 41 -5.46 -0.07 28.12
C ASP A 41 -5.59 0.40 26.66
N PHE A 42 -5.65 1.71 26.45
CA PHE A 42 -5.63 2.30 25.11
C PHE A 42 -4.34 1.96 24.36
N ALA A 43 -3.19 2.06 25.03
CA ALA A 43 -1.91 1.70 24.43
C ALA A 43 -1.84 0.22 24.02
N ASN A 44 -2.45 -0.68 24.80
CA ASN A 44 -2.52 -2.11 24.52
C ASN A 44 -3.47 -2.40 23.34
N ALA A 45 -4.66 -1.79 23.32
CA ALA A 45 -5.59 -1.90 22.20
C ALA A 45 -4.94 -1.42 20.89
N TYR A 46 -4.28 -0.26 20.92
CA TYR A 46 -3.53 0.28 19.80
C TYR A 46 -2.45 -0.70 19.30
N ARG A 47 -1.63 -1.24 20.22
CA ARG A 47 -0.56 -2.20 19.88
C ARG A 47 -1.12 -3.48 19.28
N SER A 48 -2.31 -3.92 19.71
CA SER A 48 -3.01 -5.07 19.13
C SER A 48 -3.36 -4.81 17.67
N VAL A 49 -4.01 -3.68 17.37
CA VAL A 49 -4.34 -3.27 15.99
C VAL A 49 -3.08 -3.12 15.15
N MET A 50 -2.07 -2.41 15.66
CA MET A 50 -0.78 -2.25 14.97
C MET A 50 -0.17 -3.62 14.65
N ARG A 51 -0.18 -4.57 15.59
CA ARG A 51 0.39 -5.91 15.37
C ARG A 51 -0.31 -6.62 14.21
N VAL A 52 -1.64 -6.54 14.11
CA VAL A 52 -2.40 -7.14 13.01
C VAL A 52 -1.97 -6.53 11.67
N VAL A 53 -1.91 -5.20 11.57
CA VAL A 53 -1.53 -4.53 10.33
C VAL A 53 -0.09 -4.83 9.94
N VAL A 54 0.85 -4.75 10.89
CA VAL A 54 2.28 -5.00 10.64
C VAL A 54 2.53 -6.45 10.23
N LYS A 55 1.87 -7.42 10.89
CA LYS A 55 2.02 -8.86 10.58
C LYS A 55 1.48 -9.19 9.19
N ASN A 56 0.38 -8.56 8.79
CA ASN A 56 -0.29 -8.82 7.51
C ASN A 56 0.15 -7.90 6.37
N HIS A 57 0.99 -6.89 6.61
CA HIS A 57 1.49 -5.95 5.60
C HIS A 57 1.97 -6.65 4.31
N ARG A 58 2.71 -7.75 4.47
CA ARG A 58 3.18 -8.56 3.33
C ARG A 58 2.03 -9.17 2.54
N MET A 59 1.03 -9.72 3.23
CA MET A 59 -0.16 -10.30 2.58
C MET A 59 -0.95 -9.24 1.84
N PHE A 60 -1.05 -8.02 2.39
CA PHE A 60 -1.70 -6.90 1.71
C PHE A 60 -0.95 -6.50 0.43
N GLY A 61 0.38 -6.41 0.49
CA GLY A 61 1.20 -6.11 -0.69
C GLY A 61 1.07 -7.17 -1.78
N PHE A 62 1.07 -8.45 -1.40
CA PHE A 62 0.81 -9.55 -2.34
C PHE A 62 -0.62 -9.51 -2.90
N GLY A 63 -1.63 -9.21 -2.08
CA GLY A 63 -3.01 -9.06 -2.52
C GLY A 63 -3.15 -7.99 -3.60
N ALA A 64 -2.55 -6.81 -3.39
CA ALA A 64 -2.50 -5.76 -4.41
C ALA A 64 -1.79 -6.20 -5.69
N LEU A 65 -0.64 -6.88 -5.56
CA LEU A 65 0.13 -7.36 -6.71
C LEU A 65 -0.61 -8.43 -7.52
N LEU A 66 -1.34 -9.34 -6.86
CA LEU A 66 -2.12 -10.40 -7.52
C LEU A 66 -3.37 -9.87 -8.21
N LEU A 67 -4.00 -8.84 -7.66
CA LEU A 67 -5.17 -8.21 -8.27
C LEU A 67 -4.82 -7.30 -9.45
N LEU A 68 -3.60 -6.77 -9.49
CA LEU A 68 -3.18 -5.83 -10.53
C LEU A 68 -3.29 -6.42 -11.96
N PRO A 69 -2.81 -7.64 -12.28
CA PRO A 69 -3.01 -8.24 -13.59
C PRO A 69 -4.49 -8.40 -13.99
N VAL A 70 -5.35 -8.76 -13.02
CA VAL A 70 -6.78 -8.91 -13.26
C VAL A 70 -7.42 -7.55 -13.59
N HIS A 71 -7.12 -6.54 -12.78
CA HIS A 71 -7.58 -5.17 -13.04
C HIS A 71 -7.09 -4.65 -14.39
N PHE A 72 -5.81 -4.86 -14.71
CA PHE A 72 -5.21 -4.47 -15.99
C PHE A 72 -5.93 -5.14 -17.17
N MET A 73 -6.18 -6.45 -17.09
CA MET A 73 -6.84 -7.20 -18.15
C MET A 73 -8.28 -6.70 -18.39
N VAL A 74 -9.05 -6.47 -17.32
CA VAL A 74 -10.40 -5.91 -17.43
C VAL A 74 -10.38 -4.52 -18.08
N VAL A 75 -9.50 -3.62 -17.61
CA VAL A 75 -9.36 -2.26 -18.15
C VAL A 75 -8.90 -2.27 -19.61
N TYR A 76 -8.00 -3.18 -19.98
CA TYR A 76 -7.52 -3.34 -21.35
C TYR A 76 -8.63 -3.82 -22.30
N LEU A 77 -9.38 -4.85 -21.90
CA LEU A 77 -10.49 -5.39 -22.69
C LEU A 77 -11.66 -4.41 -22.80
N SER A 78 -11.81 -3.51 -21.84
CA SER A 78 -12.80 -2.42 -21.87
C SER A 78 -12.32 -1.16 -22.61
N GLU A 79 -11.14 -1.18 -23.23
CA GLU A 79 -10.58 -0.07 -24.02
C GLU A 79 -10.42 1.27 -23.27
N ILE A 80 -10.44 1.24 -21.94
CA ILE A 80 -10.35 2.43 -21.07
C ILE A 80 -8.97 2.56 -20.40
N LEU A 81 -7.95 1.89 -20.95
CA LEU A 81 -6.58 1.96 -20.47
C LEU A 81 -6.06 3.41 -20.49
N SER A 82 -5.30 3.79 -19.47
CA SER A 82 -4.75 5.14 -19.35
C SER A 82 -3.28 5.11 -18.94
N LEU A 83 -2.53 6.11 -19.39
CA LEU A 83 -1.12 6.26 -19.04
C LEU A 83 -0.90 6.36 -17.51
N THR A 84 -1.77 7.07 -16.80
CA THR A 84 -1.69 7.17 -15.33
C THR A 84 -1.93 5.84 -14.63
N GLY A 85 -2.78 4.97 -15.21
CA GLY A 85 -2.98 3.60 -14.73
C GLY A 85 -1.76 2.72 -14.93
N LEU A 86 -1.10 2.83 -16.10
CA LEU A 86 0.16 2.14 -16.37
C LEU A 86 1.28 2.56 -15.41
N ILE A 87 1.43 3.87 -15.17
CA ILE A 87 2.42 4.41 -14.21
C ILE A 87 2.14 3.89 -12.80
N SER A 88 0.87 3.88 -12.37
CA SER A 88 0.47 3.37 -11.06
C SER A 88 0.76 1.88 -10.91
N GLY A 89 0.42 1.07 -11.92
CA GLY A 89 0.71 -0.36 -11.95
C GLY A 89 2.20 -0.65 -11.91
N ALA A 90 3.01 0.06 -12.69
CA ALA A 90 4.46 -0.08 -12.69
C ALA A 90 5.08 0.29 -11.33
N ALA A 91 4.64 1.39 -10.72
CA ALA A 91 5.08 1.79 -9.39
C ALA A 91 4.71 0.74 -8.33
N LEU A 92 3.51 0.15 -8.41
CA LEU A 92 3.08 -0.91 -7.50
C LEU A 92 3.93 -2.17 -7.66
N ILE A 93 4.20 -2.61 -8.90
CA ILE A 93 5.07 -3.76 -9.19
C ILE A 93 6.48 -3.50 -8.64
N ALA A 94 7.07 -2.33 -8.90
CA ALA A 94 8.39 -1.98 -8.39
C ALA A 94 8.43 -2.00 -6.85
N THR A 95 7.43 -1.43 -6.19
CA THR A 95 7.33 -1.38 -4.72
C THR A 95 7.18 -2.77 -4.12
N ALA A 96 6.27 -3.59 -4.67
CA ALA A 96 6.03 -4.95 -4.22
C ALA A 96 7.25 -5.84 -4.48
N GLY A 97 7.89 -5.72 -5.64
CA GLY A 97 9.14 -6.39 -5.99
C GLY A 97 10.27 -6.06 -5.01
N MET A 98 10.43 -4.79 -4.64
CA MET A 98 11.38 -4.38 -3.59
C MET A 98 11.04 -4.96 -2.21
N GLY A 99 9.75 -5.10 -1.89
CA GLY A 99 9.29 -5.77 -0.67
C GLY A 99 9.65 -7.26 -0.64
N ILE A 100 9.44 -7.95 -1.76
CA ILE A 100 9.82 -9.37 -1.95
C ILE A 100 11.34 -9.51 -1.86
N TYR A 101 12.09 -8.66 -2.56
CA TYR A 101 13.55 -8.63 -2.52
C TYR A 101 14.10 -8.45 -1.09
N GLY A 102 13.58 -7.47 -0.35
CA GLY A 102 14.00 -7.22 1.03
C GLY A 102 13.74 -8.42 1.95
N PHE A 103 12.59 -9.09 1.78
CA PHE A 103 12.20 -10.22 2.63
C PHE A 103 12.97 -11.51 2.32
N TYR A 104 13.11 -11.87 1.04
CA TYR A 104 13.69 -13.16 0.65
C TYR A 104 15.20 -13.09 0.43
N LEU A 105 15.73 -12.02 -0.18
CA LEU A 105 17.12 -11.96 -0.62
C LEU A 105 18.02 -11.19 0.34
N ARG A 106 17.62 -9.98 0.78
CA ARG A 106 18.54 -9.13 1.53
C ARG A 106 18.52 -9.29 3.04
N ARG A 107 17.38 -9.62 3.67
CA ARG A 107 17.16 -9.84 5.13
C ARG A 107 17.80 -8.85 6.13
N ASP A 108 18.52 -7.84 5.66
CA ASP A 108 19.18 -6.79 6.44
C ASP A 108 18.34 -5.52 6.39
N TYR A 109 17.74 -5.20 7.53
CA TYR A 109 16.85 -4.07 7.74
C TYR A 109 17.55 -2.72 7.86
N ARG A 110 18.90 -2.68 7.88
CA ARG A 110 19.67 -1.42 7.93
C ARG A 110 20.18 -0.95 6.57
N SER A 111 19.97 -1.72 5.53
CA SER A 111 20.52 -1.41 4.21
C SER A 111 19.62 -0.49 3.38
N TRP A 112 20.20 0.09 2.33
CA TRP A 112 19.59 1.09 1.44
C TRP A 112 18.26 0.65 0.81
N TRP A 113 18.03 -0.67 0.65
CA TRP A 113 16.80 -1.19 0.02
C TRP A 113 15.54 -0.72 0.77
N LEU A 114 15.60 -0.63 2.10
CA LEU A 114 14.44 -0.26 2.91
C LEU A 114 14.07 1.22 2.70
N THR A 115 15.07 2.06 2.46
CA THR A 115 14.85 3.47 2.08
C THR A 115 14.21 3.55 0.70
N VAL A 116 14.71 2.77 -0.27
CA VAL A 116 14.14 2.75 -1.62
C VAL A 116 12.72 2.18 -1.65
N HIS A 117 12.44 1.09 -0.92
CA HIS A 117 11.08 0.55 -0.80
C HIS A 117 10.11 1.58 -0.21
N ARG A 118 10.54 2.34 0.80
CA ARG A 118 9.72 3.42 1.38
C ARG A 118 9.50 4.58 0.41
N LEU A 119 10.53 4.97 -0.35
CA LEU A 119 10.40 6.01 -1.38
C LEU A 119 9.44 5.57 -2.49
N LEU A 120 9.56 4.33 -2.96
CA LEU A 120 8.64 3.75 -3.95
C LEU A 120 7.21 3.68 -3.44
N ALA A 121 7.00 3.38 -2.15
CA ALA A 121 5.66 3.44 -1.55
C ALA A 121 5.06 4.85 -1.64
N VAL A 122 5.84 5.92 -1.44
CA VAL A 122 5.38 7.30 -1.64
C VAL A 122 5.05 7.57 -3.12
N VAL A 123 5.88 7.08 -4.05
CA VAL A 123 5.60 7.19 -5.49
C VAL A 123 4.29 6.48 -5.85
N VAL A 124 4.01 5.31 -5.27
CA VAL A 124 2.72 4.61 -5.45
C VAL A 124 1.55 5.46 -4.96
N VAL A 125 1.66 6.09 -3.78
CA VAL A 125 0.59 6.97 -3.27
C VAL A 125 0.29 8.09 -4.26
N VAL A 126 1.32 8.80 -4.71
CA VAL A 126 1.18 9.91 -5.65
C VAL A 126 0.56 9.41 -6.96
N ALA A 127 1.09 8.34 -7.54
CA ALA A 127 0.60 7.78 -8.80
C ALA A 127 -0.86 7.34 -8.71
N VAL A 128 -1.25 6.62 -7.65
CA VAL A 128 -2.63 6.15 -7.44
C VAL A 128 -3.58 7.32 -7.25
N ILE A 129 -3.22 8.33 -6.44
CA ILE A 129 -4.05 9.54 -6.27
C ILE A 129 -4.24 10.25 -7.62
N THR A 130 -3.16 10.43 -8.39
CA THR A 130 -3.25 11.03 -9.72
C THR A 130 -4.14 10.21 -10.64
N HIS A 131 -4.01 8.88 -10.64
CA HIS A 131 -4.84 8.01 -11.47
C HIS A 131 -6.33 8.09 -11.09
N LEU A 132 -6.65 8.05 -9.79
CA LEU A 132 -8.01 8.19 -9.29
C LEU A 132 -8.60 9.57 -9.60
N PHE A 133 -7.80 10.64 -9.48
CA PHE A 133 -8.25 11.99 -9.80
C PHE A 133 -8.54 12.14 -11.30
N VAL A 134 -7.63 11.65 -12.15
CA VAL A 134 -7.81 11.69 -13.60
C VAL A 134 -9.05 10.88 -14.02
N LYS A 135 -9.22 9.67 -13.51
CA LYS A 135 -10.38 8.83 -13.85
C LYS A 135 -11.69 9.33 -13.22
N GLY A 136 -11.65 9.87 -12.02
CA GLY A 136 -12.84 10.29 -11.28
C GLY A 136 -13.34 11.70 -11.60
N TYR A 137 -12.48 12.62 -12.06
CA TYR A 137 -12.85 14.01 -12.30
C TYR A 137 -12.68 14.48 -13.74
N ILE A 138 -11.73 13.91 -14.51
CA ILE A 138 -11.43 14.38 -15.87
C ILE A 138 -12.14 13.52 -16.93
N PHE A 139 -12.36 12.23 -16.65
CA PHE A 139 -12.96 11.27 -17.58
C PHE A 139 -14.29 10.68 -17.08
N LEU A 140 -15.02 11.39 -16.21
CA LEU A 140 -16.45 11.14 -15.98
C LEU A 140 -17.23 11.42 -17.27
#